data_AF-A0A7K6H749-F1
#
_entry.id   AF-A0A7K6H749-F1
#
_cell.length_a   1.000
_cell.length_b   1.000
_cell.length_c   1.000
_cell.angle_alpha   90.00
_cell.angle_beta   90.00
_cell.angle_gamma   90.00
#
_symmetry.space_group_name_H-M   'P 1'
#
loop_
_entity.id
_entity.type
_entity.pdbx_description
1 polymer ?
#
loop_
_entity_poly.entity_id
_entity_poly.type
_entity_poly.pdbx_seq_one_letter_code
_entity_poly.pdbx_strand_id
1 'polypeptide(L)'
;QWDFQTIRTVDPWGTEWGRSFRGGLRGWNMTVQWWLAAYVHRRGPRQYPLIRNAWTMLASAYWHGLHGGQHLAFLSVPLWLAAEAAAEGALEGHFGVPLEKMGGWKGSLFRGIQWFLKMRAFEYLSMGFVLRGAAETLQFWASVHFCLHIVPL
;
A
#
# COMPACT_ATOMS: atom_id res chain seq x y z
N GLN A 1 -23.05 22.21 10.77
CA GLN A 1 -23.48 21.06 9.94
C GLN A 1 -22.77 19.83 10.48
N TRP A 2 -23.48 18.73 10.68
CA TRP A 2 -22.87 17.44 10.99
C TRP A 2 -22.37 16.84 9.68
N ASP A 3 -21.10 16.44 9.64
CA ASP A 3 -20.48 15.80 8.48
C ASP A 3 -20.29 14.31 8.77
N PHE A 4 -20.66 13.47 7.82
CA PHE A 4 -20.64 12.01 7.92
C PHE A 4 -19.26 11.40 7.62
N GLN A 5 -18.18 12.20 7.57
CA GLN A 5 -16.83 11.67 7.30
C GLN A 5 -16.41 10.54 8.25
N THR A 6 -16.88 10.55 9.50
CA THR A 6 -16.53 9.53 10.50
C THR A 6 -17.11 8.15 10.21
N ILE A 7 -18.19 8.06 9.43
CA ILE A 7 -18.78 6.78 8.98
C ILE A 7 -18.39 6.42 7.54
N ARG A 8 -17.71 7.33 6.83
CA ARG A 8 -17.23 7.07 5.47
C ARG A 8 -16.13 6.01 5.52
N THR A 9 -16.43 4.84 4.95
CA THR A 9 -15.51 3.68 4.98
C THR A 9 -14.59 3.65 3.76
N VAL A 10 -15.01 4.17 2.62
CA VAL A 10 -14.20 4.18 1.39
C VAL A 10 -14.30 5.53 0.69
N ASP A 11 -13.19 5.99 0.15
CA ASP A 11 -13.10 7.04 -0.86
C ASP A 11 -12.77 6.40 -2.22
N PRO A 12 -13.77 6.13 -3.09
CA PRO A 12 -13.53 5.47 -4.36
C PRO A 12 -12.58 6.26 -5.27
N TRP A 13 -12.76 7.58 -5.34
CA TRP A 13 -11.92 8.45 -6.17
C TRP A 13 -10.48 8.48 -5.67
N GLY A 14 -10.28 8.65 -4.36
CA GLY A 14 -8.95 8.61 -3.74
C GLY A 14 -8.28 7.24 -3.84
N THR A 15 -9.06 6.15 -3.84
CA THR A 15 -8.51 4.79 -3.98
C THR A 15 -8.11 4.48 -5.41
N GLU A 16 -8.98 4.80 -6.37
CA GLU A 16 -8.80 4.45 -7.78
C GLU A 16 -7.82 5.40 -8.48
N TRP A 17 -8.05 6.70 -8.37
CA TRP A 17 -7.28 7.75 -9.06
C TRP A 17 -6.15 8.32 -8.20
N GLY A 18 -6.12 7.97 -6.92
CA GLY A 18 -4.99 8.27 -6.05
C GLY A 18 -3.71 7.68 -6.62
N ARG A 19 -2.68 8.52 -6.69
CA ARG A 19 -1.45 8.20 -7.40
C ARG A 19 -0.51 7.30 -6.61
N SER A 20 -0.48 7.49 -5.29
CA SER A 20 0.39 6.76 -4.38
C SER A 20 -0.31 5.55 -3.77
N PHE A 21 0.48 4.51 -3.51
CA PHE A 21 0.08 3.30 -2.81
C PHE A 21 -0.35 3.63 -1.38
N ARG A 22 0.41 4.49 -0.70
CA ARG A 22 0.02 5.03 0.61
C ARG A 22 -1.31 5.78 0.55
N GLY A 23 -1.54 6.58 -0.49
CA GLY A 23 -2.77 7.33 -0.68
C GLY A 23 -3.97 6.41 -0.89
N GLY A 24 -3.84 5.42 -1.79
CA GLY A 24 -4.88 4.44 -2.05
C GLY A 24 -5.25 3.63 -0.80
N LEU A 25 -4.26 3.20 -0.01
CA LEU A 25 -4.51 2.49 1.26
C LEU A 25 -5.26 3.35 2.29
N ARG A 26 -5.00 4.66 2.33
CA ARG A 26 -5.72 5.57 3.24
C ARG A 26 -7.16 5.83 2.80
N GLY A 27 -7.43 5.77 1.50
CA GLY A 27 -8.78 5.90 0.94
C GLY A 27 -9.62 4.62 1.10
N TRP A 28 -8.99 3.48 1.36
CA TRP A 28 -9.66 2.18 1.53
C TRP A 28 -9.86 1.81 3.00
N ASN A 29 -11.06 1.38 3.38
CA ASN A 29 -11.42 1.00 4.75
C ASN A 29 -10.96 2.04 5.80
N MET A 30 -11.29 3.30 5.56
CA MET A 30 -10.84 4.47 6.32
C MET A 30 -11.08 4.34 7.83
N THR A 31 -12.21 3.78 8.24
CA THR A 31 -12.55 3.53 9.65
C THR A 31 -11.63 2.50 10.30
N VAL A 32 -11.30 1.41 9.60
CA VAL A 32 -10.34 0.39 10.04
C VAL A 32 -8.92 0.97 10.05
N GLN A 33 -8.54 1.74 9.02
CA GLN A 33 -7.25 2.44 8.99
C GLN A 33 -7.08 3.38 10.18
N TRP A 34 -8.14 4.12 10.53
CA TRP A 34 -8.14 4.97 11.72
C TRP A 34 -7.99 4.15 13.00
N TRP A 35 -8.73 3.04 13.13
CA TRP A 35 -8.62 2.16 14.29
C TRP A 35 -7.22 1.55 14.43
N LEU A 36 -6.65 1.04 13.33
CA LEU A 36 -5.28 0.52 13.28
C LEU A 36 -4.27 1.60 13.68
N ALA A 37 -4.41 2.82 13.15
CA ALA A 37 -3.53 3.93 13.47
C ALA A 37 -3.61 4.33 14.95
N ALA A 38 -4.83 4.48 15.48
CA ALA A 38 -5.09 4.93 16.84
C ALA A 38 -4.70 3.87 17.89
N TYR A 39 -4.99 2.60 17.63
CA TYR A 39 -4.89 1.56 18.64
C TYR A 39 -3.70 0.60 18.46
N VAL A 40 -3.32 0.27 17.24
CA VAL A 40 -2.26 -0.72 16.97
C VAL A 40 -0.93 -0.03 16.66
N HIS A 41 -0.91 0.82 15.63
CA HIS A 41 0.31 1.44 15.11
C HIS A 41 1.00 2.30 16.17
N ARG A 42 0.25 3.08 16.95
CA ARG A 42 0.80 3.91 18.05
C ARG A 42 1.46 3.11 19.18
N ARG A 43 1.04 1.86 19.38
CA ARG A 43 1.58 0.92 20.37
C ARG A 43 2.70 0.05 19.82
N GLY A 44 2.92 0.04 18.50
CA GLY A 44 3.97 -0.74 17.87
C GLY A 44 5.39 -0.22 18.14
N PRO A 45 6.42 -1.00 17.74
CA PRO A 45 7.82 -0.64 17.95
C PRO A 45 8.17 0.72 17.33
N ARG A 46 8.68 1.67 18.14
CA ARG A 46 8.92 3.05 17.67
C ARG A 46 10.26 3.23 16.97
N GLN A 47 11.23 2.38 17.27
CA GLN A 47 12.62 2.51 16.82
C GLN A 47 12.79 2.23 15.32
N TYR A 48 11.91 1.41 14.72
CA TYR A 48 12.04 0.97 13.34
C TYR A 48 10.72 1.15 12.58
N PRO A 49 10.60 2.18 11.71
CA PRO A 49 9.36 2.49 11.00
C PRO A 49 8.82 1.33 10.15
N LEU A 50 9.70 0.56 9.50
CA LEU A 50 9.30 -0.61 8.71
C LEU A 50 8.69 -1.70 9.58
N ILE A 51 9.34 -2.03 10.71
CA ILE A 51 8.85 -3.04 11.66
C ILE A 51 7.52 -2.58 12.27
N ARG A 52 7.36 -1.29 12.52
CA ARG A 52 6.10 -0.70 13.01
C ARG A 52 4.95 -0.86 12.01
N ASN A 53 5.24 -0.63 10.73
CA ASN A 53 4.26 -0.84 9.66
C ASN A 53 3.92 -2.33 9.53
N ALA A 54 4.92 -3.22 9.57
CA ALA A 54 4.73 -4.67 9.55
C ALA A 54 3.90 -5.16 10.74
N TRP A 55 4.16 -4.67 11.95
CA TRP A 55 3.37 -4.94 13.15
C TRP A 55 1.89 -4.59 12.95
N THR A 56 1.63 -3.42 12.35
CA THR A 56 0.28 -2.94 12.09
C THR A 56 -0.42 -3.79 11.03
N MET A 57 0.28 -4.14 9.95
CA MET A 57 -0.26 -4.99 8.89
C MET A 57 -0.45 -6.44 9.35
N LEU A 58 0.38 -6.94 10.26
CA LEU A 58 0.19 -8.25 10.89
C LEU A 58 -1.09 -8.29 11.73
N ALA A 59 -1.35 -7.25 12.53
CA ALA A 59 -2.61 -7.14 13.25
C ALA A 59 -3.81 -7.05 12.30
N SER A 60 -3.67 -6.34 11.17
CA SER A 60 -4.68 -6.30 10.11
C SER A 60 -4.93 -7.67 9.51
N ALA A 61 -3.87 -8.44 9.20
CA ALA A 61 -3.98 -9.81 8.69
C ALA A 61 -4.71 -10.72 9.68
N TYR A 62 -4.33 -10.65 10.96
CA TYR A 62 -4.98 -11.41 12.02
C TYR A 62 -6.47 -11.09 12.13
N TRP A 63 -6.86 -9.81 12.01
CA TRP A 63 -8.27 -9.40 12.01
C TRP A 63 -9.06 -9.97 10.83
N HIS A 64 -8.42 -10.18 9.67
CA HIS A 64 -9.04 -10.81 8.49
C HIS A 64 -9.15 -12.35 8.57
N GLY A 65 -8.46 -12.97 9.54
CA GLY A 65 -8.48 -14.42 9.80
C GLY A 65 -7.12 -15.10 9.60
N LEU A 66 -7.01 -16.36 10.02
CA LEU A 66 -5.78 -17.16 9.96
C LEU A 66 -5.56 -17.81 8.58
N HIS A 67 -5.64 -17.01 7.53
CA HIS A 67 -5.40 -17.46 6.15
C HIS A 67 -4.01 -17.03 5.68
N GLY A 68 -3.20 -18.00 5.27
CA GLY A 68 -1.80 -17.74 4.91
C GLY A 68 -1.64 -16.74 3.76
N GLY A 69 -2.50 -16.77 2.75
CA GLY A 69 -2.49 -15.81 1.63
C GLY A 69 -2.74 -14.36 2.06
N GLN A 70 -3.64 -14.15 3.04
CA GLN A 70 -3.91 -12.81 3.59
C GLN A 70 -2.68 -12.28 4.35
N HIS A 71 -2.00 -13.14 5.11
CA HIS A 71 -0.78 -12.77 5.83
C HIS A 71 0.32 -12.36 4.86
N LEU A 72 0.52 -13.12 3.77
CA LEU A 72 1.48 -12.79 2.72
C LEU A 72 1.17 -11.44 2.07
N ALA A 73 -0.10 -11.19 1.71
CA ALA A 73 -0.51 -9.92 1.10
C ALA A 73 -0.26 -8.73 2.03
N PHE A 74 -0.72 -8.81 3.29
CA PHE A 74 -0.54 -7.72 4.26
C PHE A 74 0.91 -7.49 4.63
N LEU A 75 1.73 -8.53 4.79
CA LEU A 75 3.15 -8.36 5.12
C LEU A 75 3.98 -7.83 3.94
N SER A 76 3.44 -7.85 2.72
CA SER A 76 4.05 -7.21 1.56
C SER A 76 3.77 -5.69 1.50
N VAL A 77 2.69 -5.20 2.14
CA VAL A 77 2.32 -3.77 2.16
C VAL A 77 3.42 -2.85 2.72
N PRO A 78 4.08 -3.15 3.87
CA PRO A 78 5.16 -2.33 4.39
C PRO A 78 6.34 -2.20 3.44
N LEU A 79 6.65 -3.26 2.67
CA LEU A 79 7.72 -3.24 1.67
C LEU A 79 7.37 -2.30 0.52
N TRP A 80 6.13 -2.38 0.02
CA TRP A 80 5.62 -1.46 -0.99
C TRP A 80 5.63 0.00 -0.52
N LEU A 81 5.22 0.26 0.72
CA LEU A 81 5.26 1.60 1.31
C LEU A 81 6.69 2.15 1.45
N ALA A 82 7.67 1.27 1.70
CA ALA A 82 9.07 1.64 1.80
C ALA A 82 9.69 1.89 0.42
N ALA A 83 9.39 1.03 -0.56
CA ALA A 83 9.80 1.20 -1.95
C ALA A 83 9.23 2.49 -2.56
N GLU A 84 7.95 2.76 -2.33
CA GLU A 84 7.30 4.02 -2.71
C GLU A 84 8.06 5.23 -2.18
N ALA A 85 8.32 5.25 -0.87
CA ALA A 85 9.03 6.36 -0.24
C ALA A 85 10.48 6.50 -0.77
N ALA A 86 11.17 5.38 -1.00
CA ALA A 86 12.54 5.38 -1.51
C ALA A 86 12.62 5.93 -2.94
N ALA A 87 11.70 5.52 -3.81
CA ALA A 87 11.71 5.96 -5.20
C ALA A 87 11.20 7.40 -5.36
N GLU A 88 10.20 7.84 -4.58
CA GLU A 88 9.84 9.26 -4.51
C GLU A 88 11.02 10.12 -4.04
N GLY A 89 11.76 9.65 -3.02
CA GLY A 89 12.98 10.31 -2.55
C GLY A 89 14.11 10.33 -3.58
N ALA A 90 14.29 9.25 -4.35
CA ALA A 90 15.29 9.19 -5.42
C ALA A 90 14.95 10.14 -6.57
N LEU A 91 13.67 10.21 -6.97
CA LEU A 91 13.20 11.15 -7.98
C LEU A 91 13.35 12.60 -7.50
N GLU A 92 12.99 12.89 -6.25
CA GLU A 92 13.20 14.21 -5.65
C GLU A 92 14.69 14.59 -5.63
N GLY A 93 15.57 13.66 -5.24
CA GLY A 93 17.02 13.87 -5.26
C GLY A 93 17.59 14.09 -6.67
N HIS A 94 17.06 13.39 -7.68
CA HIS A 94 17.52 13.51 -9.06
C HIS A 94 17.04 14.79 -9.75
N PHE A 95 15.78 15.18 -9.52
CA PHE A 95 15.15 16.33 -10.18
C PHE A 95 15.17 17.61 -9.34
N GLY A 96 15.54 17.53 -8.07
CA GLY A 96 15.57 18.65 -7.11
C GLY A 96 14.18 19.17 -6.71
N VAL A 97 13.12 18.49 -7.12
CA VAL A 97 11.73 18.84 -6.80
C VAL A 97 10.92 17.59 -6.50
N PRO A 98 10.02 17.63 -5.50
CA PRO A 98 9.10 16.53 -5.24
C PRO A 98 8.24 16.23 -6.48
N LEU A 99 7.94 14.95 -6.72
CA LEU A 99 7.18 14.51 -7.89
C LEU A 99 5.78 15.14 -7.98
N GLU A 100 5.17 15.51 -6.85
CA GLU A 100 3.91 16.26 -6.81
C GLU A 100 4.02 17.64 -7.45
N LYS A 101 5.16 18.32 -7.27
CA LYS A 101 5.42 19.67 -7.77
C LYS A 101 6.06 19.69 -9.15
N MET A 102 6.44 18.52 -9.68
CA MET A 102 7.07 18.42 -10.99
C MET A 102 6.08 18.78 -12.11
N GLY A 103 6.31 19.91 -12.76
CA GLY A 103 5.53 20.35 -13.91
C GLY A 103 5.90 19.64 -15.23
N GLY A 104 5.11 19.89 -16.27
CA GLY A 104 5.38 19.43 -17.63
C GLY A 104 5.14 17.93 -17.87
N TRP A 105 5.51 17.48 -19.07
CA TRP A 105 5.24 16.10 -19.53
C TRP A 105 5.96 15.04 -18.70
N LYS A 106 7.18 15.31 -18.24
CA LYS A 106 7.94 14.40 -17.37
C LYS A 106 7.23 14.16 -16.05
N GLY A 107 6.74 15.23 -15.42
CA GLY A 107 5.92 15.14 -14.22
C GLY A 107 4.69 14.27 -14.45
N SER A 108 3.93 14.54 -15.51
CA SER A 108 2.74 13.74 -15.87
C SER A 108 3.03 12.28 -16.21
N LEU A 109 4.21 11.99 -16.76
CA LEU A 109 4.66 10.63 -17.04
C LEU A 109 4.97 9.86 -15.75
N PHE A 110 5.85 10.37 -14.87
CA PHE A 110 6.22 9.70 -13.61
C PHE A 110 5.02 9.56 -12.66
N ARG A 111 4.29 10.66 -12.45
CA ARG A 111 2.86 10.72 -12.79
C ARG A 111 2.05 9.43 -12.85
N GLY A 112 1.69 9.12 -14.09
CA GLY A 112 0.92 7.94 -14.49
C GLY A 112 1.66 6.62 -14.27
N ILE A 113 2.99 6.58 -14.35
CA ILE A 113 3.77 5.35 -14.08
C ILE A 113 3.54 4.88 -12.64
N GLN A 114 3.67 5.77 -11.65
CA GLN A 114 3.45 5.39 -10.25
C GLN A 114 1.99 4.99 -10.01
N TRP A 115 1.02 5.68 -10.61
CA TRP A 115 -0.39 5.29 -10.53
C TRP A 115 -0.63 3.90 -11.13
N PHE A 116 -0.04 3.63 -12.29
CA PHE A 116 -0.16 2.34 -12.97
C PHE A 116 0.44 1.23 -12.11
N LEU A 117 1.65 1.42 -11.58
CA LEU A 117 2.31 0.46 -10.71
C LEU A 117 1.53 0.23 -9.42
N LYS A 118 0.98 1.29 -8.82
CA LYS A 118 0.08 1.20 -7.66
C LYS A 118 -1.11 0.30 -7.96
N MET A 119 -1.79 0.49 -9.09
CA MET A 119 -2.95 -0.33 -9.46
C MET A 119 -2.58 -1.79 -9.64
N ARG A 120 -1.45 -2.07 -10.33
CA ARG A 120 -0.91 -3.42 -10.47
C ARG A 120 -0.56 -4.05 -9.13
N ALA A 121 0.03 -3.29 -8.21
CA ALA A 121 0.35 -3.74 -6.86
C ALA A 121 -0.92 -4.11 -6.08
N PHE A 122 -1.98 -3.30 -6.15
CA PHE A 122 -3.26 -3.63 -5.52
C PHE A 122 -3.83 -4.94 -6.05
N GLU A 123 -3.98 -5.08 -7.37
CA GLU A 123 -4.49 -6.31 -8.00
C GLU A 123 -3.66 -7.54 -7.59
N TYR A 124 -2.35 -7.42 -7.63
CA TYR A 124 -1.42 -8.50 -7.32
C TYR A 124 -1.46 -8.92 -5.85
N LEU A 125 -1.57 -7.97 -4.92
CA LEU A 125 -1.71 -8.26 -3.49
C LEU A 125 -3.11 -8.77 -3.15
N SER A 126 -4.15 -8.30 -3.86
CA SER A 126 -5.53 -8.79 -3.71
C SER A 126 -5.65 -10.29 -3.97
N MET A 127 -4.80 -10.88 -4.81
CA MET A 127 -4.79 -12.33 -5.05
C MET A 127 -4.56 -13.15 -3.77
N GLY A 128 -3.80 -12.64 -2.80
CA GLY A 128 -3.66 -13.29 -1.50
C GLY A 128 -4.97 -13.38 -0.70
N PHE A 129 -5.88 -12.41 -0.90
CA PHE A 129 -7.22 -12.44 -0.31
C PHE A 129 -8.17 -13.38 -1.05
N VAL A 130 -8.06 -13.43 -2.39
CA VAL A 130 -8.90 -14.29 -3.24
C VAL A 130 -8.55 -15.76 -3.03
N LEU A 131 -7.25 -16.10 -3.07
CA LEU A 131 -6.80 -17.49 -2.98
C LEU A 131 -6.81 -18.04 -1.55
N ARG A 132 -6.64 -17.16 -0.54
CA ARG A 132 -6.60 -17.45 0.91
C ARG A 132 -5.47 -18.38 1.37
N GLY A 133 -5.11 -19.40 0.61
CA GLY A 133 -4.02 -20.33 0.91
C GLY A 133 -2.65 -19.75 0.56
N ALA A 134 -1.65 -20.02 1.42
CA ALA A 134 -0.30 -19.49 1.23
C ALA A 134 0.40 -20.11 0.02
N ALA A 135 0.25 -21.43 -0.18
CA ALA A 135 0.91 -22.15 -1.26
C ALA A 135 0.39 -21.69 -2.62
N GLU A 136 -0.93 -21.56 -2.76
CA GLU A 136 -1.62 -21.10 -3.95
C GLU A 136 -1.24 -19.65 -4.29
N THR A 137 -1.16 -18.79 -3.27
CA THR A 137 -0.71 -17.40 -3.44
C THR A 137 0.74 -17.34 -3.92
N LEU A 138 1.64 -18.14 -3.33
CA LEU A 138 3.05 -18.20 -3.74
C LEU A 138 3.22 -18.80 -5.14
N GLN A 139 2.42 -19.81 -5.52
CA GLN A 139 2.43 -20.37 -6.87
C GLN A 139 1.98 -19.34 -7.91
N PHE A 140 0.93 -18.56 -7.60
CA PHE A 140 0.49 -17.46 -8.46
C PHE A 140 1.57 -16.37 -8.58
N TRP A 141 2.18 -15.97 -7.47
CA TRP A 141 3.26 -14.98 -7.51
C TRP A 141 4.50 -15.49 -8.25
N ALA A 142 4.82 -16.77 -8.13
CA ALA A 142 5.90 -17.41 -8.88
C ALA A 142 5.61 -17.47 -10.39
N SER A 143 4.36 -17.68 -10.81
CA SER A 143 4.00 -17.73 -12.23
C SER A 143 4.14 -16.37 -12.94
N VAL A 144 4.11 -15.27 -12.18
CA VAL A 144 4.45 -13.92 -12.66
C VAL A 144 5.83 -13.45 -12.20
N HIS A 145 6.70 -14.40 -11.82
CA HIS A 145 8.10 -14.18 -11.45
C HIS A 145 8.33 -13.18 -10.31
N PHE A 146 7.37 -13.05 -9.39
CA PHE A 146 7.42 -12.07 -8.30
C PHE A 146 7.69 -10.64 -8.79
N CYS A 147 7.29 -10.31 -10.02
CA CYS A 147 7.68 -9.08 -10.71
C CYS A 147 7.43 -7.81 -9.88
N LEU A 148 6.31 -7.78 -9.14
CA LEU A 148 5.89 -6.66 -8.30
C LEU A 148 6.47 -6.70 -6.87
N HIS A 149 7.12 -7.79 -6.46
CA HIS A 149 7.98 -7.77 -5.27
C HIS A 149 9.40 -7.31 -5.61
N ILE A 150 9.87 -7.56 -6.83
CA ILE A 150 11.22 -7.22 -7.28
C ILE A 150 11.31 -5.80 -7.83
N VAL A 151 10.28 -5.33 -8.54
CA VAL A 151 10.19 -3.97 -9.08
C VAL A 151 9.04 -3.21 -8.39
N PRO A 152 9.23 -2.82 -7.12
CA PRO A 152 8.21 -2.07 -6.39
C PRO A 152 8.19 -0.57 -6.69
N LEU A 153 8.91 -0.07 -7.71
CA LEU A 153 8.64 1.21 -8.36
C LEU A 153 9.26 1.33 -9.76
#